data_AF-A0A9Q0WD23-F1
#
_entry.id   AF-A0A9Q0WD23-F1
#
_cell.length_a   1.000
_cell.length_b   1.000
_cell.length_c   1.000
_cell.angle_alpha   90.00
_cell.angle_beta   90.00
_cell.angle_gamma   90.00
#
_symmetry.space_group_name_H-M   'P 1'
#
loop_
_entity.id
_entity.type
_entity.pdbx_description
1 polymer ?
#
loop_
_entity_poly.entity_id
_entity_poly.type
_entity_poly.pdbx_seq_one_letter_code
_entity_poly.pdbx_strand_id
1 'polypeptide(L)'
;MGEAEFDIRPFIETLKMNLAGLPNGTVITRTQPSRQNCLSEDSCIVYSDGKIVQDLFLRLKNVECGELEIQLQWITLPSTRGF
;
A
#
# COMPACT_ATOMS: atom_id res chain seq x y z
N MET A 1 14.52 -18.87 1.40
CA MET A 1 14.12 -17.49 1.72
C MET A 1 12.95 -17.21 0.81
N GLY A 2 11.73 -17.27 1.34
CA GLY A 2 10.50 -17.39 0.55
C GLY A 2 10.17 -16.17 -0.32
N GLU A 3 8.97 -16.16 -0.89
CA GLU A 3 8.51 -15.11 -1.80
C GLU A 3 7.15 -14.54 -1.39
N ALA A 4 6.89 -13.29 -1.74
CA ALA A 4 5.59 -12.65 -1.55
C ALA A 4 5.31 -11.68 -2.71
N GLU A 5 4.04 -11.56 -3.05
CA GLU A 5 3.52 -10.64 -4.06
C GLU A 5 2.36 -9.84 -3.48
N PHE A 6 2.19 -8.62 -3.96
CA PHE A 6 1.07 -7.75 -3.63
C PHE A 6 0.64 -6.95 -4.86
N ASP A 7 -0.61 -6.52 -4.85
CA ASP A 7 -1.20 -5.74 -5.94
C ASP A 7 -1.04 -4.24 -5.67
N ILE A 8 -0.39 -3.53 -6.59
CA ILE A 8 -0.19 -2.08 -6.52
C ILE A 8 -1.38 -1.29 -7.11
N ARG A 9 -2.30 -1.93 -7.84
CA ARG A 9 -3.44 -1.24 -8.49
C ARG A 9 -4.27 -0.40 -7.51
N PRO A 10 -4.65 -0.90 -6.31
CA PRO A 10 -5.40 -0.09 -5.34
C PRO A 10 -4.65 1.19 -4.95
N PHE A 11 -3.33 1.12 -4.79
CA PHE A 11 -2.49 2.28 -4.48
C PHE A 11 -2.53 3.33 -5.61
N ILE A 12 -2.36 2.88 -6.86
CA ILE A 12 -2.39 3.78 -8.03
C ILE A 12 -3.78 4.40 -8.23
N GLU A 13 -4.86 3.66 -7.97
CA GLU A 13 -6.21 4.19 -8.04
C GLU A 13 -6.43 5.30 -7.01
N THR A 14 -5.93 5.15 -5.79
CA THR A 14 -6.02 6.22 -4.77
C THR A 14 -5.24 7.47 -5.16
N LEU A 15 -4.11 7.35 -5.88
CA LEU A 15 -3.35 8.50 -6.39
C LEU A 15 -4.12 9.32 -7.43
N LYS A 16 -5.03 8.67 -8.17
CA LYS A 16 -5.87 9.35 -9.18
C LYS A 16 -7.12 9.99 -8.57
N MET A 17 -7.41 9.72 -7.29
CA MET A 17 -8.55 10.33 -6.61
C MET A 17 -8.23 11.77 -6.23
N ASN A 18 -9.26 12.62 -6.21
CA ASN A 18 -9.13 13.96 -5.68
C ASN A 18 -9.15 13.90 -4.14
N LEU A 19 -7.96 13.96 -3.52
CA LEU A 19 -7.77 13.92 -2.07
C LEU A 19 -7.69 15.31 -1.43
N ALA A 20 -8.05 16.37 -2.17
CA ALA A 20 -7.99 17.73 -1.66
C ALA A 20 -8.96 17.90 -0.48
N GLY A 21 -8.43 18.34 0.66
CA GLY A 21 -9.22 18.63 1.86
C GLY A 21 -9.52 17.43 2.76
N LEU A 22 -8.95 16.25 2.49
CA LEU A 22 -9.07 15.13 3.43
C LEU A 22 -8.26 15.41 4.71
N PRO A 23 -8.80 15.05 5.89
CA PRO A 23 -8.06 15.16 7.13
C PRO A 23 -6.88 14.18 7.16
N ASN A 24 -5.84 14.56 7.90
CA ASN A 24 -4.68 13.70 8.13
C ASN A 24 -5.09 12.39 8.80
N GLY A 25 -4.56 11.25 8.35
CA GLY A 25 -4.91 9.93 8.87
C GLY A 25 -6.16 9.30 8.26
N THR A 26 -6.72 9.87 7.19
CA THR A 26 -7.87 9.28 6.50
C THR A 26 -7.48 7.97 5.83
N VAL A 27 -8.14 6.87 6.21
CA VAL A 27 -8.05 5.59 5.49
C VAL A 27 -8.88 5.68 4.22
N ILE A 28 -8.22 5.67 3.06
CA ILE A 28 -8.88 5.75 1.75
C ILE A 28 -9.40 4.37 1.34
N THR A 29 -8.54 3.36 1.49
CA THR A 29 -8.81 1.98 1.06
C THR A 29 -8.20 1.00 2.07
N ARG A 30 -8.86 -0.14 2.27
CA ARG A 30 -8.34 -1.25 3.08
C ARG A 30 -8.37 -2.54 2.29
N THR A 31 -7.25 -3.26 2.27
CA THR A 31 -7.13 -4.60 1.69
C THR A 31 -6.94 -5.60 2.81
N GLN A 32 -7.86 -6.57 2.91
CA GLN A 32 -7.81 -7.58 3.95
C GLN A 32 -6.96 -8.79 3.54
N PRO A 33 -6.35 -9.51 4.50
CA PRO A 33 -5.68 -10.76 4.22
C PRO A 33 -6.66 -11.80 3.68
N SER A 34 -6.23 -12.53 2.66
CA SER A 34 -7.04 -13.53 1.99
C SER A 34 -6.18 -14.70 1.52
N ARG A 35 -6.81 -15.82 1.15
CA ARG A 35 -6.09 -16.97 0.58
C ARG A 35 -5.44 -16.68 -0.78
N GLN A 36 -5.80 -15.58 -1.41
CA GLN A 36 -5.35 -15.19 -2.75
C GLN A 36 -4.22 -14.15 -2.72
N ASN A 37 -3.97 -13.51 -1.57
CA ASN A 37 -2.88 -12.55 -1.41
C ASN A 37 -1.85 -13.05 -0.39
N CYS A 38 -0.78 -12.26 -0.20
CA CYS A 38 0.27 -12.58 0.76
C CYS A 38 0.19 -11.74 2.03
N LEU A 39 -0.93 -11.06 2.29
CA LEU A 39 -1.05 -10.20 3.47
C LEU A 39 -1.18 -11.06 4.74
N SER A 40 -0.41 -10.73 5.78
CA SER A 40 -0.60 -11.27 7.14
C SER A 40 -1.59 -10.45 7.97
N GLU A 41 -1.69 -9.15 7.67
CA GLU A 41 -2.56 -8.19 8.37
C GLU A 41 -3.32 -7.30 7.36
N ASP A 42 -4.31 -6.54 7.85
CA ASP A 42 -5.03 -5.56 7.04
C ASP A 42 -4.05 -4.48 6.53
N SER A 43 -3.95 -4.34 5.21
CA SER A 43 -3.19 -3.25 4.59
C SER A 43 -4.10 -2.05 4.37
N CYS A 44 -3.70 -0.89 4.91
CA CYS A 44 -4.46 0.36 4.78
C CYS A 44 -3.70 1.37 3.92
N ILE A 45 -4.39 1.96 2.95
CA ILE A 45 -3.90 3.13 2.22
C ILE A 45 -4.42 4.36 2.95
N VAL A 46 -3.49 5.17 3.45
CA VAL A 46 -3.76 6.31 4.32
C VAL A 46 -3.28 7.59 3.66
N TYR A 47 -4.12 8.63 3.71
CA TYR A 47 -3.71 9.99 3.42
C TYR A 47 -3.05 10.58 4.67
N SER A 48 -1.74 10.80 4.61
CA SER A 48 -0.99 11.43 5.69
C SER A 48 -0.14 12.60 5.21
N ASP A 49 -0.29 13.78 5.82
CA ASP A 49 0.56 14.96 5.59
C ASP A 49 0.74 15.32 4.10
N GLY A 50 -0.35 15.29 3.33
CA GLY A 50 -0.31 15.59 1.89
C GLY A 50 0.21 14.44 1.01
N LYS A 51 0.48 13.27 1.59
CA LYS A 51 1.01 12.09 0.91
C LYS A 51 0.06 10.91 1.04
N ILE A 52 0.14 9.99 0.09
CA ILE A 52 -0.49 8.68 0.21
C ILE A 52 0.57 7.69 0.64
N VAL A 53 0.29 6.98 1.72
CA VAL A 53 1.15 5.95 2.30
C VAL A 53 0.35 4.65 2.40
N GLN A 54 0.99 3.52 2.16
CA GLN A 54 0.39 2.20 2.37
C GLN A 54 1.36 1.27 3.09
N ASP A 55 0.94 0.75 4.23
CA ASP A 55 1.68 -0.26 4.97
C ASP A 55 1.23 -1.67 4.53
N LEU A 56 2.20 -2.56 4.34
CA LEU A 56 2.01 -3.92 3.86
C LEU A 56 2.80 -4.88 4.75
N PHE A 57 2.07 -5.79 5.41
CA PHE A 57 2.64 -6.90 6.15
C PHE A 57 2.46 -8.16 5.31
N LEU A 58 3.56 -8.71 4.80
CA LEU A 58 3.57 -9.79 3.84
C LEU A 58 4.11 -11.08 4.47
N ARG A 59 3.31 -12.14 4.45
CA ARG A 59 3.73 -13.48 4.81
C ARG A 59 4.40 -14.16 3.62
N LEU A 60 5.62 -14.63 3.82
CA LEU A 60 6.37 -15.33 2.78
C LEU A 60 5.76 -16.71 2.50
N LYS A 61 5.65 -17.05 1.23
CA LYS A 61 5.28 -18.38 0.72
C LYS A 61 6.55 -19.20 0.46
N ASN A 62 6.38 -20.52 0.32
CA ASN A 62 7.46 -21.46 0.00
C ASN A 62 8.62 -21.43 1.01
N VAL A 63 8.33 -21.10 2.27
CA VAL A 63 9.27 -21.11 3.39
C VAL A 63 8.53 -21.51 4.67
N GLU A 64 9.26 -22.08 5.64
CA GLU A 64 8.70 -22.50 6.93
C GLU A 64 8.18 -21.33 7.77
N CYS A 65 8.90 -20.21 7.76
CA CYS A 65 8.62 -19.00 8.53
C CYS A 65 9.18 -17.77 7.79
N GLY A 66 8.55 -16.61 8.02
CA GLY A 66 9.05 -15.32 7.56
C GLY A 66 7.95 -14.36 7.18
N GLU A 67 8.08 -13.13 7.67
CA GLU A 67 7.21 -12.01 7.35
C GLU A 67 8.07 -10.81 6.93
N LEU A 68 7.52 -9.96 6.08
CA LEU A 68 8.15 -8.76 5.58
C LEU A 68 7.20 -7.58 5.76
N GLU A 69 7.66 -6.55 6.44
CA GLU A 69 6.96 -5.28 6.56
C GLU A 69 7.56 -4.29 5.55
N ILE A 70 6.71 -3.73 4.68
CA ILE A 70 7.11 -2.71 3.72
C ILE A 70 6.10 -1.56 3.74
N GLN A 71 6.58 -0.36 3.43
CA GLN A 71 5.76 0.84 3.27
C GLN A 71 5.92 1.39 1.86
N LEU A 72 4.80 1.68 1.20
CA LEU A 72 4.76 2.35 -0.10
C LEU A 72 4.48 3.83 0.10
N GLN A 73 5.24 4.67 -0.60
CA GLN A 73 5.00 6.10 -0.70
C GLN A 73 5.19 6.55 -2.14
N TRP A 74 4.29 7.38 -2.64
CA TRP A 74 4.46 7.99 -3.95
C TRP A 74 5.37 9.23 -3.88
N ILE A 75 6.22 9.38 -4.88
CA ILE A 75 7.06 10.57 -5.08
C ILE A 75 6.79 11.17 -6.46
N THR A 76 6.53 12.48 -6.50
CA THR A 76 6.37 13.22 -7.75
C THR A 76 7.71 13.81 -8.15
N LEU A 77 8.20 13.45 -9.33
CA LEU A 77 9.42 14.04 -9.89
C LEU A 77 9.09 15.36 -10.61
N PRO A 78 9.92 16.41 -10.46
CA PRO A 78 9.63 17.75 -10.98
C PRO A 78 9.53 17.85 -12.51
N SER A 79 10.10 16.88 -13.25
CA SER A 79 10.20 16.91 -14.72
C SER A 79 9.21 16.00 -15.44
N THR A 80 8.37 15.27 -14.70
CA THR A 80 7.40 14.34 -15.27
C THR A 80 5.98 14.87 -15.03
N ARG A 81 5.09 14.70 -16.01
CA ARG A 81 3.66 14.83 -15.73
C ARG A 81 3.29 13.69 -14.77
N GLY A 82 3.16 14.03 -13.48
CA GLY A 82 2.59 13.12 -12.48
C GLY A 82 1.14 12.78 -12.83
N PHE A 83 0.55 11.90 -12.03
CA PHE A 83 -0.90 11.71 -12.02
C PHE A 83 -1.58 12.92 -11.36
#